data_AF-A0A318P733-F1
#
_entry.id   AF-A0A318P733-F1
#
_cell.length_a   1.000
_cell.length_b   1.000
_cell.length_c   1.000
_cell.angle_alpha   90.00
_cell.angle_beta   90.00
_cell.angle_gamma   90.00
#
_symmetry.space_group_name_H-M   'P 1'
#
loop_
_entity.id
_entity.type
_entity.pdbx_description
1 polymer ?
#
loop_
_entity_poly.entity_id
_entity_poly.type
_entity_poly.pdbx_seq_one_letter_code
_entity_poly.pdbx_strand_id
1 'polypeptide(L)'
;MYFRADDKGNPDFTRPLSQLEHVEAYWDSADDDPTSLADLYLNFHDFDRIEFLLFKDRLSAAILIARSAGKAISRLQDRFEQERQDGSHRVPGWEAESDLVLEESLGVVQDAQGIAVGAAILSAVAALELLLKELSASTGKRRGLDQSLRDLLAQQNASSDETKRIIEMVSRVRRRRNAFAHSLTGSYWDAPTAEDMFTPESMEDTLFTVAKIAVALEALIDATRQAATGPGAVQQP
;
A
#
# COMPACT_ATOMS: atom_id res chain seq x y z
N MET A 1 4.17 3.06 19.71
CA MET A 1 5.65 3.07 19.98
C MET A 1 6.11 1.70 20.53
N TYR A 2 7.12 1.04 19.92
CA TYR A 2 7.65 -0.26 20.38
C TYR A 2 8.91 -0.12 21.27
N PHE A 3 9.01 -0.96 22.28
CA PHE A 3 10.04 -0.91 23.33
C PHE A 3 10.79 -2.23 23.44
N ARG A 4 12.06 -2.18 23.89
CA ARG A 4 12.83 -3.39 24.21
C ARG A 4 12.12 -4.18 25.32
N ALA A 5 12.28 -5.49 25.35
CA ALA A 5 11.87 -6.27 26.51
C ALA A 5 12.89 -6.09 27.65
N ASP A 6 12.42 -5.99 28.89
CA ASP A 6 13.26 -6.10 30.09
C ASP A 6 13.70 -7.55 30.33
N ASP A 7 14.54 -7.78 31.34
CA ASP A 7 15.02 -9.13 31.72
C ASP A 7 13.89 -10.11 32.10
N LYS A 8 12.64 -9.63 32.20
CA LYS A 8 11.45 -10.40 32.54
C LYS A 8 10.47 -10.52 31.37
N GLY A 9 10.82 -10.01 30.18
CA GLY A 9 10.00 -10.07 28.98
C GLY A 9 8.92 -8.99 28.89
N ASN A 10 8.91 -7.98 29.77
CA ASN A 10 7.94 -6.88 29.72
C ASN A 10 8.46 -5.71 28.88
N PRO A 11 7.60 -4.86 28.30
CA PRO A 11 8.03 -3.67 27.58
C PRO A 11 8.80 -2.70 28.51
N ASP A 12 10.06 -2.44 28.20
CA ASP A 12 10.89 -1.43 28.84
C ASP A 12 10.63 -0.06 28.21
N PHE A 13 9.65 0.65 28.77
CA PHE A 13 9.26 2.00 28.34
C PHE A 13 10.40 3.04 28.42
N THR A 14 11.52 2.72 29.07
CA THR A 14 12.70 3.61 29.16
C THR A 14 13.67 3.44 27.99
N ARG A 15 13.51 2.36 27.21
CA ARG A 15 14.37 2.01 26.07
C ARG A 15 13.53 1.80 24.81
N PRO A 16 13.09 2.89 24.16
CA PRO A 16 12.47 2.77 22.85
C PRO A 16 13.46 2.11 21.88
N LEU A 17 12.94 1.22 21.04
CA LEU A 17 13.73 0.62 19.97
C LEU A 17 14.17 1.71 18.98
N SER A 18 15.39 1.58 18.47
CA SER A 18 15.87 2.35 17.32
C SER A 18 15.13 1.93 16.05
N GLN A 19 15.23 2.75 14.99
CA GLN A 19 14.56 2.46 13.72
C GLN A 19 15.02 1.14 13.09
N LEU A 20 16.32 0.81 13.21
CA LEU A 20 16.84 -0.48 12.74
C LEU A 20 16.19 -1.64 13.49
N GLU A 21 16.10 -1.52 14.82
CA GLU A 21 15.50 -2.55 15.68
C GLU A 21 13.98 -2.68 15.45
N HIS A 22 13.27 -1.60 15.10
CA HIS A 22 11.86 -1.70 14.65
C HIS A 22 11.73 -2.51 13.36
N VAL A 23 12.63 -2.28 12.39
CA VAL A 23 12.61 -3.03 11.13
C VAL A 23 12.95 -4.50 11.35
N GLU A 24 13.94 -4.81 12.18
CA GLU A 24 14.28 -6.18 12.55
C GLU A 24 13.12 -6.89 13.24
N ALA A 25 12.56 -6.29 14.30
CA ALA A 25 11.42 -6.84 15.01
C ALA A 25 10.19 -7.01 14.10
N TYR A 26 9.97 -6.08 13.16
CA TYR A 26 8.92 -6.20 12.16
C TYR A 26 9.10 -7.46 11.30
N TRP A 27 10.29 -7.70 10.77
CA TRP A 27 10.52 -8.87 9.90
C TRP A 27 10.44 -10.19 10.66
N ASP A 28 10.80 -10.19 11.95
CA ASP A 28 10.69 -11.37 12.81
C ASP A 28 9.23 -11.79 13.06
N SER A 29 8.27 -10.85 13.05
CA SER A 29 6.85 -11.11 13.31
C SER A 29 5.93 -10.88 12.12
N ALA A 30 6.46 -10.46 10.97
CA ALA A 30 5.70 -10.01 9.80
C ALA A 30 4.73 -11.07 9.25
N ASP A 31 5.01 -12.35 9.49
CA ASP A 31 4.15 -13.46 9.05
C ASP A 31 3.13 -13.90 10.11
N ASP A 32 3.28 -13.47 11.36
CA ASP A 32 2.48 -13.90 12.50
C ASP A 32 1.41 -12.87 12.91
N ASP A 33 1.64 -11.59 12.62
CA ASP A 33 0.70 -10.51 12.94
C ASP A 33 0.23 -9.77 11.68
N PRO A 34 -0.97 -10.07 11.15
CA PRO A 34 -1.49 -9.40 9.97
C PRO A 34 -1.84 -7.94 10.23
N THR A 35 -1.97 -7.49 11.48
CA THR A 35 -2.39 -6.12 11.82
C THR A 35 -1.26 -5.10 11.70
N SER A 36 -0.02 -5.54 11.94
CA SER A 36 1.19 -4.70 11.86
C SER A 36 1.82 -4.61 10.48
N LEU A 37 1.28 -5.30 9.47
CA LEU A 37 1.87 -5.36 8.12
C LEU A 37 2.12 -3.99 7.47
N ALA A 38 1.27 -3.00 7.73
CA ALA A 38 1.43 -1.63 7.25
C ALA A 38 2.50 -0.82 7.98
N ASP A 39 2.98 -1.25 9.14
CA ASP A 39 3.84 -0.44 10.02
C ASP A 39 5.15 -0.04 9.36
N LEU A 40 5.78 -0.95 8.63
CA LEU A 40 6.98 -0.62 7.85
C LEU A 40 6.72 0.51 6.84
N TYR A 41 5.60 0.46 6.14
CA TYR A 41 5.22 1.47 5.11
C TYR A 41 4.87 2.81 5.73
N LEU A 42 4.24 2.77 6.89
CA LEU A 42 3.90 3.92 7.72
C LEU A 42 5.09 4.46 8.50
N ASN A 43 6.29 3.86 8.37
CA ASN A 43 7.47 4.21 9.17
C ASN A 43 7.17 4.18 10.67
N PHE A 44 6.40 3.19 11.12
CA PHE A 44 5.96 2.98 12.50
C PHE A 44 5.25 4.20 13.12
N HIS A 45 4.61 5.00 12.28
CA HIS A 45 3.84 6.17 12.69
C HIS A 45 2.63 5.75 13.54
N ASP A 46 2.48 6.39 14.69
CA ASP A 46 1.41 6.09 15.66
C ASP A 46 0.22 7.01 15.38
N PHE A 47 -0.88 6.42 14.90
CA PHE A 47 -2.09 7.15 14.56
C PHE A 47 -3.01 7.25 15.78
N ASP A 48 -3.45 8.46 16.11
CA ASP A 48 -4.30 8.68 17.30
C ASP A 48 -5.79 8.79 16.94
N ARG A 49 -6.09 8.92 15.65
CA ARG A 49 -7.43 9.13 15.10
C ARG A 49 -8.00 7.84 14.52
N ILE A 50 -9.28 7.59 14.79
CA ILE A 50 -9.95 6.34 14.39
C ILE A 50 -9.94 6.13 12.88
N GLU A 51 -10.08 7.19 12.08
CA GLU A 51 -10.07 7.13 10.61
C GLU A 51 -8.72 6.60 10.10
N PHE A 52 -7.62 7.03 10.73
CA PHE A 52 -6.27 6.62 10.36
C PHE A 52 -5.93 5.20 10.86
N LEU A 53 -6.44 4.80 12.04
CA LEU A 53 -6.37 3.42 12.50
C LEU A 53 -7.10 2.47 11.55
N LEU A 54 -8.32 2.81 11.13
CA LEU A 54 -9.07 2.03 10.14
C LEU A 54 -8.36 2.00 8.77
N PHE A 55 -7.70 3.09 8.37
CA PHE A 55 -6.85 3.10 7.18
C PHE A 55 -5.66 2.15 7.30
N LYS A 56 -4.95 2.15 8.45
CA LYS A 56 -3.84 1.23 8.72
C LYS A 56 -4.31 -0.23 8.58
N ASP A 57 -5.43 -0.60 9.19
CA ASP A 57 -5.99 -1.95 9.08
C ASP A 57 -6.27 -2.36 7.63
N ARG A 58 -6.86 -1.46 6.83
CA ARG A 58 -7.16 -1.71 5.41
C ARG A 58 -5.88 -1.83 4.58
N LEU A 59 -4.86 -1.01 4.87
CA LEU A 59 -3.56 -1.10 4.21
C LEU A 59 -2.85 -2.41 4.57
N SER A 60 -2.86 -2.80 5.85
CA SER A 60 -2.34 -4.09 6.32
C SER A 60 -3.03 -5.27 5.62
N ALA A 61 -4.36 -5.23 5.47
CA ALA A 61 -5.10 -6.25 4.72
C ALA A 61 -4.70 -6.32 3.25
N ALA A 62 -4.49 -5.18 2.59
CA ALA A 62 -4.01 -5.15 1.19
C ALA A 62 -2.62 -5.80 1.06
N ILE A 63 -1.72 -5.50 2.00
CA ILE A 63 -0.36 -6.08 2.06
C ILE A 63 -0.43 -7.59 2.32
N LEU A 64 -1.30 -8.04 3.23
CA LEU A 64 -1.49 -9.46 3.54
C LEU A 64 -1.89 -10.24 2.29
N ILE A 65 -2.87 -9.73 1.54
CA ILE A 65 -3.35 -10.36 0.31
C ILE A 65 -2.22 -10.42 -0.72
N ALA A 66 -1.48 -9.31 -0.90
CA ALA A 66 -0.36 -9.25 -1.83
C ALA A 66 0.74 -10.28 -1.50
N ARG A 67 1.14 -10.36 -0.22
CA ARG A 67 2.15 -11.31 0.25
C ARG A 67 1.68 -12.76 0.11
N SER A 68 0.42 -13.03 0.44
CA SER A 68 -0.17 -14.36 0.32
C SER A 68 -0.20 -14.82 -1.14
N ALA A 69 -0.65 -13.95 -2.05
CA ALA A 69 -0.63 -14.21 -3.49
C ALA A 69 0.80 -14.40 -4.00
N GLY A 70 1.73 -13.51 -3.62
CA GLY A 70 3.15 -13.61 -3.97
C GLY A 70 3.77 -14.95 -3.56
N LYS A 71 3.57 -15.39 -2.30
CA LYS A 71 4.04 -16.69 -1.82
C LYS A 71 3.47 -17.86 -2.62
N ALA A 72 2.18 -17.81 -2.96
CA ALA A 72 1.54 -18.86 -3.76
C ALA A 72 2.09 -18.90 -5.20
N ILE A 73 2.28 -17.73 -5.81
CA ILE A 73 2.83 -17.57 -7.16
C ILE A 73 4.27 -18.07 -7.23
N SER A 74 5.14 -17.65 -6.28
CA SER A 74 6.54 -18.10 -6.25
C SER A 74 6.63 -19.63 -6.15
N ARG A 75 5.81 -20.27 -5.31
CA ARG A 75 5.76 -21.74 -5.22
C ARG A 75 5.40 -22.41 -6.54
N LEU A 76 4.49 -21.81 -7.31
CA LEU A 76 4.10 -22.34 -8.63
C LEU A 76 5.21 -22.13 -9.66
N GLN A 77 5.86 -20.96 -9.65
CA GLN A 77 7.02 -20.67 -10.50
C GLN A 77 8.16 -21.65 -10.22
N ASP A 78 8.52 -21.83 -8.96
CA ASP A 78 9.57 -22.77 -8.54
C ASP A 78 9.26 -24.20 -8.99
N ARG A 79 8.00 -24.64 -8.83
CA ARG A 79 7.57 -25.98 -9.26
C ARG A 79 7.68 -26.14 -10.77
N PHE A 80 7.17 -25.20 -11.56
CA PHE A 80 7.19 -25.31 -13.02
C PHE A 80 8.60 -25.18 -13.59
N GLU A 81 9.45 -24.36 -12.97
CA GLU A 81 10.86 -24.27 -13.34
C GLU A 81 11.61 -25.57 -13.00
N GLN A 82 11.28 -26.22 -11.87
CA GLN A 82 11.80 -27.54 -11.54
C GLN A 82 11.37 -28.59 -12.58
N GLU A 83 10.07 -28.66 -12.90
CA GLU A 83 9.53 -29.57 -13.92
C GLU A 83 10.21 -29.35 -15.28
N ARG A 84 10.54 -28.09 -15.62
CA ARG A 84 11.29 -27.74 -16.82
C ARG A 84 12.70 -28.32 -16.82
N GLN A 85 13.39 -28.18 -15.69
CA GLN A 85 14.80 -28.58 -15.53
C GLN A 85 14.99 -30.09 -15.50
N ASP A 86 14.13 -30.81 -14.76
CA ASP A 86 14.22 -32.27 -14.65
C ASP A 86 13.48 -33.00 -15.79
N GLY A 87 12.69 -32.27 -16.59
CA GLY A 87 11.93 -32.81 -17.71
C GLY A 87 10.75 -33.67 -17.29
N SER A 88 10.30 -33.62 -16.03
CA SER A 88 9.23 -34.47 -15.51
C SER A 88 7.87 -34.21 -16.16
N HIS A 89 7.69 -33.06 -16.80
CA HIS A 89 6.50 -32.71 -17.56
C HIS A 89 6.41 -33.44 -18.91
N ARG A 90 7.51 -33.97 -19.45
CA ARG A 90 7.56 -34.53 -20.81
C ARG A 90 6.94 -35.91 -20.89
N VAL A 91 5.98 -36.07 -21.79
CA VAL A 91 5.35 -37.36 -22.11
C VAL A 91 5.95 -37.92 -23.41
N PRO A 92 6.44 -39.18 -23.44
CA PRO A 92 6.98 -39.78 -24.65
C PRO A 92 6.01 -39.78 -25.83
N GLY A 93 6.44 -39.24 -26.97
CA GLY A 93 5.63 -39.08 -28.19
C GLY A 93 4.69 -37.87 -28.20
N TRP A 94 4.73 -37.04 -27.16
CA TRP A 94 3.95 -35.81 -26.98
C TRP A 94 4.83 -34.68 -26.41
N GLU A 95 6.13 -34.72 -26.66
CA GLU A 95 7.10 -33.83 -26.03
C GLU A 95 6.81 -32.37 -26.39
N ALA A 96 6.45 -32.09 -27.65
CA ALA A 96 6.15 -30.74 -28.11
C ALA A 96 4.90 -30.17 -27.42
N GLU A 97 3.82 -30.94 -27.32
CA GLU A 97 2.59 -30.54 -26.64
C GLU A 97 2.81 -30.39 -25.13
N SER A 98 3.61 -31.27 -24.53
CA SER A 98 3.95 -31.19 -23.11
C SER A 98 4.75 -29.92 -22.78
N ASP A 99 5.73 -29.58 -23.63
CA ASP A 99 6.53 -28.35 -23.50
C ASP A 99 5.62 -27.10 -23.65
N LEU A 100 4.68 -27.11 -24.60
CA LEU A 100 3.70 -26.02 -24.79
C LEU A 100 2.79 -25.84 -23.57
N VAL A 101 2.27 -26.92 -22.98
CA VAL A 101 1.41 -26.86 -21.79
C VAL A 101 2.16 -26.26 -20.60
N LEU A 102 3.44 -26.60 -20.42
CA LEU A 102 4.27 -26.00 -19.37
C LEU A 102 4.50 -24.51 -19.61
N GLU A 103 4.76 -24.10 -20.86
CA GLU A 103 4.93 -22.70 -21.24
C GLU A 103 3.65 -21.88 -21.03
N GLU A 104 2.49 -22.41 -21.43
CA GLU A 104 1.18 -21.80 -21.15
C GLU A 104 0.94 -21.66 -19.65
N SER A 105 1.28 -22.69 -18.86
CA SER A 105 1.13 -22.67 -17.40
C SER A 105 2.02 -21.60 -16.75
N LEU A 106 3.25 -21.43 -17.23
CA LEU A 106 4.15 -20.36 -16.80
C LEU A 106 3.59 -18.98 -17.15
N GLY A 107 3.02 -18.81 -18.36
CA GLY A 107 2.36 -17.57 -18.78
C GLY A 107 1.21 -17.18 -17.84
N VAL A 108 0.34 -18.12 -17.50
CA VAL A 108 -0.77 -17.90 -16.55
C VAL A 108 -0.27 -17.45 -15.17
N VAL A 109 0.84 -18.02 -14.69
CA VAL A 109 1.42 -17.64 -13.39
C VAL A 109 2.03 -16.23 -13.43
N GLN A 110 2.64 -15.84 -14.54
CA GLN A 110 3.14 -14.46 -14.74
C GLN A 110 1.99 -13.44 -14.77
N ASP A 111 0.91 -13.74 -15.48
CA ASP A 111 -0.29 -12.90 -15.49
C ASP A 111 -0.89 -12.77 -14.09
N ALA A 112 -0.96 -13.88 -13.34
CA ALA A 112 -1.44 -13.89 -11.97
C ALA A 112 -0.62 -12.95 -11.06
N GLN A 113 0.70 -12.85 -11.27
CA GLN A 113 1.57 -11.92 -10.55
C GLN A 113 1.22 -10.46 -10.83
N GLY A 114 1.09 -10.07 -12.10
CA GLY A 114 0.70 -8.72 -12.47
C GLY A 114 -0.68 -8.35 -11.91
N ILE A 115 -1.64 -9.28 -11.96
CA ILE A 115 -2.98 -9.11 -11.40
C ILE A 115 -2.93 -8.92 -9.87
N ALA A 116 -2.16 -9.76 -9.16
CA ALA A 116 -2.02 -9.67 -7.72
C ALA A 116 -1.42 -8.33 -7.28
N VAL A 117 -0.35 -7.89 -7.95
CA VAL A 117 0.28 -6.57 -7.73
C VAL A 117 -0.72 -5.45 -7.96
N GLY A 118 -1.42 -5.46 -9.09
CA GLY A 118 -2.39 -4.42 -9.40
C GLY A 118 -3.58 -4.40 -8.44
N ALA A 119 -4.07 -5.56 -8.00
CA ALA A 119 -5.13 -5.67 -7.01
C ALA A 119 -4.70 -5.08 -5.64
N ALA A 120 -3.46 -5.31 -5.23
CA ALA A 120 -2.90 -4.71 -4.02
C ALA A 120 -2.82 -3.19 -4.14
N ILE A 121 -2.32 -2.68 -5.26
CA ILE A 121 -2.29 -1.24 -5.57
C ILE A 121 -3.71 -0.66 -5.49
N LEU A 122 -4.68 -1.24 -6.19
CA LEU A 122 -6.08 -0.78 -6.19
C LEU A 122 -6.65 -0.71 -4.78
N SER A 123 -6.40 -1.75 -3.97
CA SER A 123 -6.91 -1.86 -2.61
C SER A 123 -6.32 -0.78 -1.70
N ALA A 124 -5.00 -0.54 -1.80
CA ALA A 124 -4.34 0.53 -1.06
C ALA A 124 -4.85 1.93 -1.46
N VAL A 125 -5.05 2.17 -2.76
CA VAL A 125 -5.63 3.46 -3.23
C VAL A 125 -7.07 3.62 -2.74
N ALA A 126 -7.86 2.55 -2.73
CA ALA A 126 -9.22 2.56 -2.24
C ALA A 126 -9.28 2.86 -0.73
N ALA A 127 -8.36 2.30 0.06
CA ALA A 127 -8.21 2.61 1.48
C ALA A 127 -7.91 4.10 1.70
N LEU A 128 -7.00 4.69 0.91
CA LEU A 128 -6.70 6.13 0.95
C LEU A 128 -7.90 6.99 0.54
N GLU A 129 -8.62 6.60 -0.50
CA GLU A 129 -9.83 7.32 -0.94
C GLU A 129 -10.91 7.30 0.14
N LEU A 130 -11.04 6.18 0.87
CA LEU A 130 -11.97 6.06 1.98
C LEU A 130 -11.56 6.94 3.17
N LEU A 131 -10.27 6.94 3.53
CA LEU A 131 -9.72 7.84 4.54
C LEU A 131 -10.06 9.30 4.21
N LEU A 132 -9.80 9.75 2.98
CA LEU A 132 -10.11 11.11 2.55
C LEU A 132 -11.61 11.43 2.68
N LYS A 133 -12.49 10.47 2.40
CA LYS A 133 -13.95 10.64 2.54
C LYS A 133 -14.38 10.75 4.00
N GLU A 134 -13.84 9.89 4.85
CA GLU A 134 -14.06 9.89 6.30
C GLU A 134 -13.62 11.24 6.90
N LEU A 135 -12.50 11.79 6.44
CA LEU A 135 -11.98 13.10 6.89
C LEU A 135 -12.76 14.31 6.34
N SER A 136 -13.39 14.23 5.16
CA SER A 136 -13.93 15.40 4.45
C SER A 136 -15.35 15.82 4.86
N ALA A 137 -15.99 15.19 5.85
CA ALA A 137 -17.40 15.42 6.27
C ALA A 137 -18.44 15.42 5.11
N SER A 138 -18.07 14.89 3.94
CA SER A 138 -18.85 14.97 2.71
C SER A 138 -19.97 13.93 2.72
N THR A 139 -21.15 14.33 3.17
CA THR A 139 -22.37 13.52 3.07
C THR A 139 -23.02 13.71 1.69
N GLY A 140 -22.78 12.77 0.76
CA GLY A 140 -23.80 12.50 -0.27
C GLY A 140 -23.42 12.47 -1.76
N LYS A 141 -22.15 12.51 -2.18
CA LYS A 141 -21.80 12.13 -3.57
C LYS A 141 -20.60 11.18 -3.62
N ARG A 142 -20.68 10.13 -4.44
CA ARG A 142 -19.53 9.30 -4.81
C ARG A 142 -18.52 10.19 -5.54
N ARG A 143 -17.53 10.67 -4.80
CA ARG A 143 -16.43 11.50 -5.30
C ARG A 143 -15.18 10.63 -5.42
N GLY A 144 -14.41 10.82 -6.48
CA GLY A 144 -13.13 10.13 -6.66
C GLY A 144 -12.02 10.76 -5.80
N LEU A 145 -10.88 10.09 -5.78
CA LEU A 145 -9.68 10.48 -5.02
C LEU A 145 -9.32 11.98 -5.11
N ASP A 146 -9.22 12.55 -6.31
CA ASP A 146 -8.81 13.96 -6.51
C ASP A 146 -9.79 14.96 -5.89
N GLN A 147 -11.10 14.70 -6.01
CA GLN A 147 -12.11 15.59 -5.46
C GLN A 147 -12.12 15.52 -3.94
N SER A 148 -12.02 14.30 -3.38
CA SER A 148 -11.98 14.10 -1.93
C SER A 148 -10.75 14.78 -1.31
N LEU A 149 -9.60 14.71 -1.99
CA LEU A 149 -8.41 15.43 -1.56
C LEU A 149 -8.61 16.95 -1.58
N ARG A 150 -9.15 17.51 -2.67
CA ARG A 150 -9.39 18.95 -2.78
C ARG A 150 -10.32 19.47 -1.70
N ASP A 151 -11.38 18.72 -1.42
CA ASP A 151 -12.35 19.07 -0.38
C ASP A 151 -11.67 19.14 0.99
N LEU A 152 -10.85 18.14 1.33
CA LEU A 152 -10.07 18.13 2.57
C LEU A 152 -9.09 19.31 2.64
N LEU A 153 -8.29 19.52 1.59
CA LEU A 153 -7.27 20.58 1.58
C LEU A 153 -7.90 21.98 1.71
N ALA A 154 -9.07 22.20 1.11
CA ALA A 154 -9.82 23.45 1.25
C ALA A 154 -10.28 23.71 2.70
N GLN A 155 -10.53 22.66 3.49
CA GLN A 155 -10.93 22.78 4.90
C GLN A 155 -9.74 23.07 5.82
N GLN A 156 -8.53 22.61 5.47
CA GLN A 156 -7.38 22.65 6.38
C GLN A 156 -6.53 23.93 6.30
N ASN A 157 -6.81 24.87 5.37
CA ASN A 157 -6.01 26.10 5.18
C ASN A 157 -4.48 25.85 5.12
N ALA A 158 -4.10 24.76 4.47
CA ALA A 158 -2.73 24.26 4.39
C ALA A 158 -1.76 25.23 3.66
N SER A 159 -0.47 25.13 3.97
CA SER A 159 0.57 25.86 3.23
C SER A 159 0.60 25.44 1.74
N SER A 160 0.96 26.37 0.84
CA SER A 160 1.03 26.12 -0.61
C SER A 160 1.89 24.91 -0.95
N ASP A 161 3.02 24.74 -0.28
CA ASP A 161 4.05 23.79 -0.71
C ASP A 161 3.75 22.37 -0.23
N GLU A 162 3.21 22.23 0.98
CA GLU A 162 2.73 20.96 1.50
C GLU A 162 1.51 20.45 0.71
N THR A 163 0.58 21.35 0.41
CA THR A 163 -0.57 21.08 -0.46
C THR A 163 -0.13 20.55 -1.82
N LYS A 164 0.85 21.21 -2.47
CA LYS A 164 1.41 20.77 -3.76
C LYS A 164 2.02 19.38 -3.67
N ARG A 165 2.81 19.12 -2.62
CA ARG A 165 3.45 17.81 -2.40
C ARG A 165 2.42 16.69 -2.26
N ILE A 166 1.36 16.91 -1.48
CA ILE A 166 0.29 15.91 -1.30
C ILE A 166 -0.44 15.66 -2.63
N ILE A 167 -0.78 16.72 -3.37
CA ILE A 167 -1.42 16.61 -4.70
C ILE A 167 -0.54 15.82 -5.68
N GLU A 168 0.77 16.03 -5.68
CA GLU A 168 1.70 15.30 -6.55
C GLU A 168 1.73 13.80 -6.20
N MET A 169 1.82 13.45 -4.92
CA MET A 169 1.80 12.07 -4.47
C MET A 169 0.47 11.38 -4.85
N VAL A 170 -0.66 12.04 -4.61
CA VAL A 170 -1.99 11.52 -4.98
C VAL A 170 -2.12 11.34 -6.50
N SER A 171 -1.61 12.28 -7.29
CA SER A 171 -1.58 12.17 -8.75
C SER A 171 -0.76 10.98 -9.24
N ARG A 172 0.39 10.68 -8.59
CA ARG A 172 1.21 9.49 -8.90
C ARG A 172 0.43 8.20 -8.64
N VAL A 173 -0.19 8.07 -7.48
CA VAL A 173 -0.97 6.89 -7.09
C VAL A 173 -2.19 6.70 -7.99
N ARG A 174 -2.90 7.78 -8.32
CA ARG A 174 -4.03 7.77 -9.26
C ARG A 174 -3.63 7.29 -10.66
N ARG A 175 -2.50 7.77 -11.19
CA ARG A 175 -2.00 7.36 -12.50
C ARG A 175 -1.77 5.85 -12.54
N ARG A 176 -1.16 5.27 -11.51
CA ARG A 176 -0.95 3.82 -11.42
C ARG A 176 -2.24 3.03 -11.34
N ARG A 177 -3.18 3.45 -10.48
CA ARG A 177 -4.52 2.84 -10.38
C ARG A 177 -5.22 2.82 -11.74
N ASN A 178 -5.20 3.94 -12.46
CA ASN A 178 -5.86 4.04 -13.76
C ASN A 178 -5.15 3.20 -14.82
N ALA A 179 -3.82 3.20 -14.84
CA ALA A 179 -3.04 2.37 -15.76
C ALA A 179 -3.36 0.87 -15.58
N PHE A 180 -3.55 0.40 -14.34
CA PHE A 180 -3.96 -0.98 -14.09
C PHE A 180 -5.38 -1.28 -14.61
N ALA A 181 -6.32 -0.38 -14.39
CA ALA A 181 -7.67 -0.54 -14.95
C ALA A 181 -7.64 -0.60 -16.49
N HIS A 182 -6.77 0.20 -17.11
CA HIS A 182 -6.57 0.20 -18.56
C HIS A 182 -5.88 -1.08 -19.07
N SER A 183 -4.89 -1.63 -18.34
CA SER A 183 -4.23 -2.89 -18.73
C SER A 183 -5.19 -4.08 -18.66
N LEU A 184 -6.05 -4.15 -17.65
CA LEU A 184 -7.07 -5.21 -17.53
C LEU A 184 -8.17 -5.14 -18.59
N THR A 185 -8.51 -3.93 -19.06
CA THR A 185 -9.61 -3.70 -20.01
C THR A 185 -9.16 -3.62 -21.46
N GLY A 186 -7.85 -3.68 -21.73
CA GLY A 186 -7.29 -3.73 -23.08
C GLY A 186 -7.49 -2.45 -23.90
N SER A 187 -7.52 -1.27 -23.26
CA SER A 187 -7.75 -0.02 -24.01
C SER A 187 -6.57 0.29 -24.94
N TYR A 188 -6.80 0.15 -26.24
CA TYR A 188 -5.86 0.23 -27.38
C TYR A 188 -5.14 1.57 -27.63
N TRP A 189 -5.38 2.62 -26.83
CA TRP A 189 -4.88 3.98 -27.11
C TRP A 189 -3.78 4.40 -26.13
N ASP A 190 -2.54 4.40 -26.64
CA ASP A 190 -1.33 5.14 -26.23
C ASP A 190 -0.81 5.07 -24.77
N ALA A 191 0.12 4.11 -24.57
CA ALA A 191 1.41 4.13 -23.83
C ALA A 191 1.47 4.37 -22.29
N PRO A 192 2.48 3.84 -21.55
CA PRO A 192 3.65 3.04 -21.96
C PRO A 192 3.57 1.55 -21.52
N THR A 193 4.56 0.77 -21.95
CA THR A 193 5.07 -0.50 -21.37
C THR A 193 4.38 -0.95 -20.07
N ALA A 194 3.25 -1.67 -20.17
CA ALA A 194 2.51 -2.16 -19.01
C ALA A 194 3.29 -3.20 -18.18
N GLU A 195 4.28 -3.87 -18.80
CA GLU A 195 5.15 -4.87 -18.16
C GLU A 195 5.99 -4.28 -17.02
N ASP A 196 6.47 -3.03 -17.15
CA ASP A 196 7.27 -2.37 -16.10
C ASP A 196 6.42 -1.73 -14.99
N MET A 197 5.09 -1.73 -15.13
CA MET A 197 4.19 -0.99 -14.23
C MET A 197 3.59 -1.84 -13.10
N PHE A 198 3.55 -3.17 -13.23
CA PHE A 198 2.94 -4.09 -12.25
C PHE A 198 3.95 -5.07 -11.69
N THR A 199 5.14 -4.57 -11.36
CA THR A 199 6.19 -5.32 -10.70
C THR A 199 6.05 -5.23 -9.17
N PRO A 200 6.66 -6.14 -8.40
CA PRO A 200 6.75 -6.02 -6.95
C PRO A 200 7.29 -4.64 -6.50
N GLU A 201 8.29 -4.09 -7.20
CA GLU A 201 8.88 -2.79 -6.87
C GLU A 201 7.88 -1.64 -7.04
N SER A 202 7.06 -1.69 -8.09
CA SER A 202 6.03 -0.67 -8.31
C SER A 202 4.91 -0.73 -7.27
N MET A 203 4.60 -1.95 -6.79
CA MET A 203 3.68 -2.18 -5.67
C MET A 203 4.24 -1.54 -4.40
N GLU A 204 5.47 -1.89 -4.01
CA GLU A 204 6.14 -1.38 -2.82
C GLU A 204 6.18 0.16 -2.82
N ASP A 205 6.65 0.77 -3.90
CA ASP A 205 6.70 2.24 -4.00
C ASP A 205 5.29 2.86 -3.94
N THR A 206 4.26 2.18 -4.44
CA THR A 206 2.86 2.65 -4.30
C THR A 206 2.38 2.58 -2.86
N LEU A 207 2.63 1.47 -2.16
CA LEU A 207 2.28 1.30 -0.75
C LEU A 207 2.97 2.35 0.12
N PHE A 208 4.26 2.58 -0.08
CA PHE A 208 5.00 3.67 0.58
C PHE A 208 4.43 5.04 0.24
N THR A 209 4.05 5.28 -1.02
CA THR A 209 3.47 6.58 -1.39
C THR A 209 2.11 6.79 -0.73
N VAL A 210 1.24 5.76 -0.69
CA VAL A 210 -0.06 5.79 0.00
C VAL A 210 0.11 6.06 1.49
N ALA A 211 1.05 5.36 2.15
CA ALA A 211 1.37 5.56 3.55
C ALA A 211 1.89 6.98 3.83
N LYS A 212 2.82 7.49 3.00
CA LYS A 212 3.34 8.87 3.11
C LYS A 212 2.25 9.92 2.96
N ILE A 213 1.25 9.69 2.10
CA ILE A 213 0.10 10.59 1.98
C ILE A 213 -0.67 10.60 3.30
N ALA A 214 -0.98 9.43 3.88
CA ALA A 214 -1.72 9.35 5.14
C ALA A 214 -0.99 10.09 6.28
N VAL A 215 0.32 9.84 6.47
CA VAL A 215 1.12 10.53 7.48
C VAL A 215 1.11 12.06 7.27
N ALA A 216 1.25 12.51 6.02
CA ALA A 216 1.20 13.94 5.71
C ALA A 216 -0.19 14.55 5.97
N LEU A 217 -1.26 13.80 5.71
CA LEU A 217 -2.63 14.26 6.00
C LEU A 217 -2.89 14.40 7.50
N GLU A 218 -2.41 13.47 8.33
CA GLU A 218 -2.58 13.61 9.78
C GLU A 218 -1.81 14.81 10.32
N ALA A 219 -0.54 14.96 9.93
CA ALA A 219 0.29 16.10 10.32
C ALA A 219 -0.38 17.44 9.95
N LEU A 220 -0.98 17.51 8.76
CA LEU A 220 -1.73 18.67 8.30
C LEU A 220 -2.92 18.98 9.23
N ILE A 221 -3.72 17.97 9.55
CA ILE A 221 -4.93 18.15 10.36
C ILE A 221 -4.57 18.54 11.79
N ASP A 222 -3.49 17.98 12.35
CA ASP A 222 -3.03 18.30 13.70
C ASP A 222 -2.43 19.70 13.77
N ALA A 223 -1.70 20.14 12.75
CA ALA A 223 -1.22 21.52 12.66
C ALA A 223 -2.37 22.53 12.65
N THR A 224 -3.41 22.28 11.84
CA THR A 224 -4.61 23.13 11.78
C THR A 224 -5.36 23.16 13.11
N ARG A 225 -5.44 22.02 13.82
CA ARG A 225 -6.06 21.95 15.15
C ARG A 225 -5.27 22.75 16.19
N GLN A 226 -3.95 22.62 16.22
CA GLN A 226 -3.09 23.38 17.14
C GLN A 226 -3.21 24.89 16.92
N ALA A 227 -3.28 25.33 15.65
CA ALA A 227 -3.52 26.73 15.30
C ALA A 227 -4.87 27.25 15.80
N ALA A 228 -5.93 26.42 15.76
CA ALA A 228 -7.25 26.77 16.28
C ALA A 228 -7.32 26.84 17.83
N THR A 229 -6.42 26.14 18.53
CA THR A 229 -6.38 26.10 20.00
C THR A 229 -5.31 26.99 20.65
N GLY A 230 -4.53 27.75 19.86
CA GLY A 230 -3.46 28.63 20.35
C GLY A 230 -3.94 29.83 21.19
N PRO A 231 -3.09 30.42 22.07
CA PRO A 231 -3.46 31.34 23.16
C PRO A 231 -3.87 32.77 22.73
N GLY A 232 -4.42 32.97 21.54
CA GLY A 232 -4.86 34.27 21.01
C GLY A 232 -6.35 34.58 21.20
N ALA A 233 -7.17 33.62 21.66
CA ALA A 233 -8.61 33.80 21.85
C ALA A 233 -8.95 34.42 23.23
N VAL A 234 -8.26 35.49 23.63
CA VAL A 234 -8.76 36.37 24.68
C VAL A 234 -9.55 37.47 23.98
N GLN A 235 -10.86 37.28 23.90
CA GLN A 235 -11.81 38.34 23.60
C GLN A 235 -11.62 39.44 24.67
N GLN A 236 -11.09 40.59 24.27
CA GLN A 236 -11.29 41.81 25.04
C GLN A 236 -12.73 42.31 24.82
N PRO A 237 -13.40 42.77 25.88
CA PRO A 237 -14.79 43.22 25.85
C PRO A 237 -15.00 44.48 25.01
#